data_AF-A0A7W4C7J0-F1
#
_entry.id   AF-A0A7W4C7J0-F1
#
_cell.length_a   1.000
_cell.length_b   1.000
_cell.length_c   1.000
_cell.angle_alpha   90.00
_cell.angle_beta   90.00
_cell.angle_gamma   90.00
#
_symmetry.space_group_name_H-M   'P 1'
#
loop_
_entity.id
_entity.type
_entity.pdbx_description
1 polymer ?
#
loop_
_entity_poly.entity_id
_entity_poly.type
_entity_poly.pdbx_seq_one_letter_code
_entity_poly.pdbx_strand_id
1 'polypeptide(L)'
;QYRMHPQIMSFVNHFYDGQLICGNKEKDRSHNIILKSKNNTLLSLDDHVLWIDTSLDLKGKPFKESEDRTNRLEAQLIARTLVDIDQQYVQQGFGRHNKQVVGVVSFYAAQCRVIREEIKKINNGQIQFDAIHVEINTVIRYQGKEKPIILISLVRNDGGPKDKRRSARANVARFEFINVAMSRAQNLLIIFGARNMLEARDIWLPNMDKPGKQKKQVYRQIFAQLDRNARIFDASEMSELCDEAKLKGKGVQK
;
A
#
# COMPACT_ATOMS: atom_id res chain seq x y z
N GLN A 1 -19.50 -10.17 2.79
CA GLN A 1 -18.07 -10.47 3.05
C GLN A 1 -17.82 -10.38 4.56
N TYR A 2 -16.94 -11.21 5.13
CA TYR A 2 -16.75 -11.35 6.60
C TYR A 2 -15.32 -11.06 7.10
N ARG A 3 -14.42 -10.65 6.20
CA ARG A 3 -12.97 -10.64 6.35
C ARG A 3 -12.46 -9.22 6.59
N MET A 4 -12.55 -8.36 5.58
CA MET A 4 -12.00 -6.99 5.58
C MET A 4 -12.75 -6.04 6.53
N HIS A 5 -12.06 -5.02 7.03
CA HIS A 5 -12.67 -3.90 7.72
C HIS A 5 -13.65 -3.15 6.80
N PRO A 6 -14.79 -2.60 7.30
CA PRO A 6 -15.76 -1.87 6.48
C PRO A 6 -15.17 -0.76 5.61
N GLN A 7 -14.15 -0.02 6.08
CA GLN A 7 -13.49 1.00 5.27
C GLN A 7 -12.70 0.40 4.08
N ILE A 8 -11.95 -0.68 4.31
CA ILE A 8 -11.25 -1.42 3.23
C ILE A 8 -12.27 -1.99 2.25
N MET A 9 -13.36 -2.56 2.76
CA MET A 9 -14.44 -3.08 1.93
C MET A 9 -15.05 -1.96 1.07
N SER A 10 -15.40 -0.82 1.66
CA SER A 10 -15.94 0.34 0.94
C SER A 10 -15.02 0.78 -0.20
N PHE A 11 -13.71 0.81 0.07
CA PHE A 11 -12.69 1.14 -0.92
C PHE A 11 -12.63 0.12 -2.07
N VAL A 12 -12.71 -1.17 -1.75
CA VAL A 12 -12.72 -2.26 -2.75
C VAL A 12 -14.07 -2.31 -3.50
N ASN A 13 -15.16 -1.87 -2.89
CA ASN A 13 -16.52 -1.98 -3.42
C ASN A 13 -16.76 -1.22 -4.73
N HIS A 14 -15.89 -0.25 -5.06
CA HIS A 14 -15.89 0.41 -6.38
C HIS A 14 -15.69 -0.58 -7.53
N PHE A 15 -15.00 -1.70 -7.30
CA PHE A 15 -14.86 -2.78 -8.30
C PHE A 15 -16.10 -3.69 -8.40
N TYR A 16 -17.05 -3.55 -7.48
CA TYR A 16 -18.21 -4.43 -7.31
C TYR A 16 -19.54 -3.64 -7.36
N ASP A 17 -19.54 -2.45 -7.95
CA ASP A 17 -20.73 -1.58 -8.07
C ASP A 17 -21.46 -1.34 -6.73
N GLY A 18 -20.72 -1.29 -5.62
CA GLY A 18 -21.29 -1.05 -4.30
C GLY A 18 -22.00 -2.26 -3.67
N GLN A 19 -22.02 -3.42 -4.32
CA GLN A 19 -22.84 -4.57 -3.92
C GLN A 19 -22.27 -5.38 -2.75
N LEU A 20 -21.00 -5.18 -2.36
CA LEU A 20 -20.44 -5.89 -1.20
C LEU A 20 -21.00 -5.35 0.11
N ILE A 21 -21.59 -6.26 0.89
CA ILE A 21 -22.12 -5.98 2.24
C ILE A 21 -21.21 -6.63 3.30
N CYS A 22 -20.95 -5.92 4.39
CA CYS A 22 -20.24 -6.46 5.55
C CYS A 22 -21.20 -7.27 6.42
N GLY A 23 -20.94 -8.58 6.55
CA GLY A 23 -21.81 -9.49 7.32
C GLY A 23 -21.50 -9.56 8.81
N ASN A 24 -20.44 -8.89 9.28
CA ASN A 24 -19.99 -8.89 10.67
C ASN A 24 -19.29 -7.55 11.01
N LYS A 25 -20.10 -6.49 11.07
CA LYS A 25 -19.62 -5.13 11.37
C LYS A 25 -18.92 -5.04 12.73
N GLU A 26 -19.46 -5.74 13.73
CA GLU A 26 -18.95 -5.75 15.12
C GLU A 26 -17.64 -6.52 15.33
N LYS A 27 -17.14 -7.24 14.32
CA LYS A 27 -15.87 -7.98 14.47
C LYS A 27 -14.72 -6.99 14.61
N ASP A 28 -13.96 -7.13 15.70
CA ASP A 28 -12.74 -6.36 15.93
C ASP A 28 -11.69 -6.61 14.83
N ARG A 29 -11.21 -5.50 14.28
CA ARG A 29 -10.19 -5.44 13.23
C ARG A 29 -9.23 -4.28 13.48
N SER A 30 -9.02 -3.95 14.75
CA SER A 30 -8.02 -2.99 15.19
C SER A 30 -6.64 -3.39 14.66
N HIS A 31 -5.88 -2.40 14.17
CA HIS A 31 -4.50 -2.61 13.73
C HIS A 31 -3.48 -1.98 14.68
N ASN A 32 -3.89 -1.05 15.55
CA ASN A 32 -3.03 -0.42 16.55
C ASN A 32 -1.77 0.24 15.98
N ILE A 33 -1.87 0.80 14.76
CA ILE A 33 -0.78 1.51 14.08
C ILE A 33 -1.18 2.96 13.88
N ILE A 34 -0.28 3.88 14.19
CA ILE A 34 -0.41 5.30 13.91
C ILE A 34 0.76 5.71 13.03
N LEU A 35 0.50 6.38 11.91
CA LEU A 35 1.55 6.99 11.08
C LEU A 35 1.41 8.50 11.12
N LYS A 36 2.49 9.19 11.46
CA LYS A 36 2.54 10.66 11.54
C LYS A 36 3.56 11.21 10.55
N SER A 37 3.28 12.40 10.04
CA SER A 37 4.26 13.31 9.45
C SER A 37 4.45 14.52 10.37
N LYS A 38 5.35 15.42 10.01
CA LYS A 38 5.61 16.68 10.72
C LYS A 38 4.35 17.41 11.17
N ASN A 39 3.40 17.50 10.24
CA ASN A 39 2.24 18.38 10.36
C ASN A 39 0.92 17.61 10.31
N ASN A 40 0.93 16.32 9.96
CA ASN A 40 -0.29 15.55 9.72
C ASN A 40 -0.28 14.20 10.43
N THR A 41 -1.47 13.71 10.77
CA THR A 41 -1.66 12.29 11.07
C THR A 41 -2.03 11.58 9.78
N LEU A 42 -1.04 10.89 9.21
CA LEU A 42 -1.19 10.14 7.96
C LEU A 42 -2.01 8.87 8.15
N LEU A 43 -2.08 8.31 9.34
CA LEU A 43 -2.94 7.17 9.69
C LEU A 43 -3.23 7.21 11.19
N SER A 44 -4.50 7.26 11.60
CA SER A 44 -4.92 7.09 13.00
C SER A 44 -5.35 5.64 13.27
N LEU A 45 -5.74 5.34 14.51
CA LEU A 45 -6.24 4.02 14.91
C LEU A 45 -7.57 3.63 14.24
N ASP A 46 -8.34 4.62 13.79
CA ASP A 46 -9.65 4.46 13.14
C ASP A 46 -9.55 4.47 11.60
N ASP A 47 -8.34 4.62 11.06
CA ASP A 47 -8.07 4.66 9.63
C ASP A 47 -7.52 3.31 9.14
N HIS A 48 -8.30 2.61 8.33
CA HIS A 48 -7.93 1.28 7.84
C HIS A 48 -7.45 1.28 6.39
N VAL A 49 -7.39 2.46 5.75
CA VAL A 49 -6.89 2.64 4.38
C VAL A 49 -6.03 3.90 4.31
N LEU A 50 -4.84 3.77 3.72
CA LEU A 50 -3.95 4.89 3.40
C LEU A 50 -3.34 4.70 2.02
N TRP A 51 -3.30 5.77 1.23
CA TRP A 51 -2.58 5.83 -0.03
C TRP A 51 -1.44 6.85 0.05
N ILE A 52 -0.22 6.40 -0.23
CA ILE A 52 0.95 7.27 -0.42
C ILE A 52 1.17 7.46 -1.92
N ASP A 53 0.90 8.67 -2.41
CA ASP A 53 1.05 9.04 -3.81
C ASP A 53 2.53 9.20 -4.15
N THR A 54 3.02 8.29 -4.99
CA THR A 54 4.40 8.27 -5.48
C THR A 54 4.54 8.85 -6.88
N SER A 55 3.57 9.66 -7.33
CA SER A 55 3.67 10.45 -8.56
C SER A 55 4.89 11.37 -8.54
N LEU A 56 5.18 11.95 -7.37
CA LEU A 56 6.35 12.77 -7.09
C LEU A 56 7.30 12.06 -6.12
N ASP A 57 8.56 12.48 -6.12
CA ASP A 57 9.57 12.07 -5.15
C ASP A 57 9.45 12.87 -3.83
N LEU A 58 10.32 12.56 -2.86
CA LEU A 58 10.33 13.22 -1.55
C LEU A 58 10.64 14.74 -1.63
N LYS A 59 11.10 15.24 -2.77
CA LYS A 59 11.43 16.64 -3.03
C LYS A 59 10.37 17.32 -3.92
N GLY A 60 9.23 16.66 -4.17
CA GLY A 60 8.15 17.17 -5.01
C GLY A 60 8.47 17.17 -6.50
N LYS A 61 9.48 16.41 -6.96
CA LYS A 61 9.82 16.30 -8.39
C LYS A 61 9.14 15.08 -9.00
N PRO A 62 8.74 15.11 -10.29
CA PRO A 62 8.20 13.94 -10.95
C PRO A 62 9.11 12.71 -10.80
N PHE A 63 8.57 11.62 -10.25
CA PHE A 63 9.30 10.37 -10.11
C PHE A 63 9.03 9.47 -11.31
N LYS A 64 10.01 8.69 -11.74
CA LYS A 64 9.86 7.68 -12.79
C LYS A 64 10.43 6.35 -12.32
N GLU A 65 9.70 5.28 -12.61
CA GLU A 65 10.18 3.91 -12.41
C GLU A 65 11.48 3.63 -13.19
N SER A 66 12.21 2.59 -12.78
CA SER A 66 13.32 2.06 -13.56
C SER A 66 12.83 1.25 -14.78
N GLU A 67 13.72 1.01 -15.74
CA GLU A 67 13.42 0.18 -16.91
C GLU A 67 13.04 -1.27 -16.54
N ASP A 68 13.59 -1.79 -15.45
CA ASP A 68 13.31 -3.13 -14.90
C ASP A 68 11.96 -3.21 -14.15
N ARG A 69 11.12 -2.18 -14.25
CA ARG A 69 9.84 -2.08 -13.52
C ARG A 69 10.07 -2.24 -12.02
N THR A 70 11.01 -1.46 -11.51
CA THR A 70 11.19 -1.27 -10.07
C THR A 70 11.02 0.19 -9.71
N ASN A 71 10.47 0.42 -8.53
CA ASN A 71 10.23 1.75 -7.98
C ASN A 71 10.94 1.83 -6.63
N ARG A 72 12.15 2.40 -6.63
CA ARG A 72 12.99 2.48 -5.44
C ARG A 72 12.37 3.39 -4.36
N LEU A 73 11.61 4.41 -4.76
CA LEU A 73 10.88 5.27 -3.83
C LEU A 73 9.83 4.47 -3.05
N GLU A 74 8.95 3.73 -3.74
CA GLU A 74 7.96 2.86 -3.07
C GLU A 74 8.63 1.83 -2.15
N ALA A 75 9.73 1.21 -2.60
CA ALA A 75 10.44 0.20 -1.81
C ALA A 75 11.06 0.79 -0.52
N GLN A 76 11.62 1.99 -0.61
CA GLN A 76 12.16 2.72 0.53
C GLN A 76 11.07 3.10 1.53
N LEU A 77 9.95 3.61 1.04
CA LEU A 77 8.82 3.99 1.86
C LEU A 77 8.23 2.77 2.58
N ILE A 78 8.02 1.66 1.88
CA ILE A 78 7.56 0.40 2.47
C ILE A 78 8.52 -0.08 3.57
N ALA A 79 9.83 -0.10 3.30
CA ALA A 79 10.80 -0.56 4.29
C ALA A 79 10.73 0.27 5.57
N ARG A 80 10.62 1.60 5.45
CA ARG A 80 10.51 2.52 6.59
C ARG A 80 9.21 2.34 7.35
N THR A 81 8.08 2.21 6.64
CA THR A 81 6.79 1.91 7.27
C THR A 81 6.82 0.60 8.04
N LEU A 82 7.52 -0.44 7.55
CA LEU A 82 7.68 -1.70 8.28
C LEU A 82 8.51 -1.53 9.56
N VAL A 83 9.58 -0.72 9.54
CA VAL A 83 10.38 -0.41 10.73
C VAL A 83 9.53 0.32 11.78
N ASP A 84 8.71 1.28 11.36
CA ASP A 84 7.83 2.03 12.26
C ASP A 84 6.74 1.12 12.86
N ILE A 85 6.07 0.32 12.02
CA ILE A 85 5.10 -0.70 12.47
C ILE A 85 5.73 -1.66 13.49
N ASP A 86 6.95 -2.14 13.23
CA ASP A 86 7.66 -3.03 14.14
C ASP A 86 7.92 -2.35 15.50
N GLN A 87 8.43 -1.12 15.49
CA GLN A 87 8.70 -0.36 16.71
C GLN A 87 7.44 -0.13 17.55
N GLN A 88 6.32 0.22 16.90
CA GLN A 88 5.04 0.39 17.59
C GLN A 88 4.55 -0.91 18.22
N TYR A 89 4.68 -2.04 17.51
CA TYR A 89 4.31 -3.33 18.09
C TYR A 89 5.26 -3.77 19.22
N VAL A 90 6.56 -3.49 19.13
CA VAL A 90 7.49 -3.71 20.26
C VAL A 90 7.03 -2.94 21.50
N GLN A 91 6.65 -1.67 21.34
CA GLN A 91 6.14 -0.84 22.45
C GLN A 91 4.83 -1.37 23.04
N GLN A 92 4.04 -2.10 22.26
CA GLN A 92 2.81 -2.76 22.69
C GLN A 92 3.05 -4.15 23.33
N GLY A 93 4.32 -4.58 23.47
CA GLY A 93 4.68 -5.86 24.09
C GLY A 93 4.74 -7.05 23.14
N PHE A 94 4.71 -6.81 21.82
CA PHE A 94 4.99 -7.86 20.84
C PHE A 94 6.51 -8.05 20.67
N GLY A 95 6.90 -9.26 20.27
CA GLY A 95 8.28 -9.64 20.10
C GLY A 95 8.40 -11.03 19.48
N ARG A 96 9.55 -11.68 19.70
CA ARG A 96 9.93 -12.92 18.97
C ARG A 96 8.92 -14.06 19.08
N HIS A 97 8.16 -14.15 20.17
CA HIS A 97 7.23 -15.26 20.45
C HIS A 97 5.77 -14.98 20.09
N ASN A 98 5.40 -13.73 19.75
CA ASN A 98 4.02 -13.31 19.48
C ASN A 98 3.95 -12.32 18.31
N LYS A 99 4.80 -12.50 17.29
CA LYS A 99 4.90 -11.57 16.17
C LYS A 99 3.57 -11.37 15.44
N GLN A 100 3.30 -10.13 15.07
CA GLN A 100 2.20 -9.78 14.17
C GLN A 100 2.59 -10.03 12.72
N VAL A 101 1.63 -10.42 11.88
CA VAL A 101 1.91 -10.74 10.47
C VAL A 101 1.57 -9.57 9.56
N VAL A 102 2.55 -9.15 8.76
CA VAL A 102 2.40 -8.09 7.76
C VAL A 102 2.72 -8.65 6.38
N GLY A 103 1.78 -8.51 5.44
CA GLY A 103 2.03 -8.87 4.05
C GLY A 103 2.49 -7.69 3.23
N VAL A 104 3.48 -7.90 2.36
CA VAL A 104 3.90 -6.93 1.36
C VAL A 104 3.67 -7.52 -0.02
N VAL A 105 2.89 -6.82 -0.84
CA VAL A 105 2.47 -7.27 -2.16
C VAL A 105 3.02 -6.35 -3.23
N SER A 106 3.57 -6.92 -4.29
CA SER A 106 3.86 -6.19 -5.53
C SER A 106 3.47 -6.99 -6.77
N PHE A 107 3.51 -6.38 -7.94
CA PHE A 107 3.15 -7.00 -9.21
C PHE A 107 4.36 -7.57 -9.95
N TYR A 108 5.57 -7.22 -9.52
CA TYR A 108 6.82 -7.57 -10.19
C TYR A 108 7.79 -8.23 -9.20
N ALA A 109 8.36 -9.37 -9.59
CA ALA A 109 9.33 -10.08 -8.74
C ALA A 109 10.60 -9.25 -8.48
N ALA A 110 11.04 -8.48 -9.47
CA ALA A 110 12.15 -7.53 -9.34
C ALA A 110 11.86 -6.50 -8.23
N GLN A 111 10.63 -5.98 -8.15
CA GLN A 111 10.25 -5.07 -7.07
C GLN A 111 10.27 -5.77 -5.71
N CYS A 112 9.76 -7.01 -5.60
CA CYS A 112 9.87 -7.76 -4.35
C CYS A 112 11.32 -7.96 -3.89
N ARG A 113 12.27 -8.10 -4.83
CA ARG A 113 13.71 -8.13 -4.52
C ARG A 113 14.20 -6.78 -4.02
N VAL A 114 13.86 -5.70 -4.72
CA VAL A 114 14.24 -4.32 -4.34
C VAL A 114 13.69 -3.93 -2.95
N ILE A 115 12.47 -4.33 -2.61
CA ILE A 115 11.90 -4.13 -1.26
C ILE A 115 12.73 -4.87 -0.21
N ARG A 116 13.10 -6.14 -0.44
CA ARG A 116 13.97 -6.89 0.48
C ARG A 116 15.31 -6.21 0.68
N GLU A 117 15.91 -5.69 -0.39
CA GLU A 117 17.17 -4.96 -0.33
C GLU A 117 17.04 -3.70 0.52
N GLU A 118 15.98 -2.90 0.34
CA GLU A 118 15.76 -1.69 1.13
C GLU A 118 15.48 -1.98 2.60
N ILE A 119 14.75 -3.05 2.92
CA ILE A 119 14.58 -3.53 4.31
C ILE A 119 15.95 -3.85 4.93
N LYS A 120 16.76 -4.68 4.26
CA LYS A 120 18.10 -5.05 4.77
C LYS A 120 18.98 -3.82 5.02
N LYS A 121 18.92 -2.81 4.14
CA LYS A 121 19.75 -1.60 4.28
C LYS A 121 19.45 -0.82 5.57
N ILE A 122 18.18 -0.75 5.97
CA ILE A 122 17.76 0.04 7.14
C ILE A 122 17.54 -0.80 8.40
N ASN A 123 17.63 -2.12 8.28
CA ASN A 123 17.40 -3.07 9.36
C ASN A 123 18.65 -3.98 9.57
N ASN A 124 19.83 -3.36 9.63
CA ASN A 124 21.10 -4.01 9.98
C ASN A 124 21.41 -5.29 9.18
N GLY A 125 21.08 -5.30 7.88
CA GLY A 125 21.27 -6.46 6.99
C GLY A 125 20.22 -7.56 7.12
N GLN A 126 19.29 -7.44 8.07
CA GLN A 126 18.27 -8.45 8.37
C GLN A 126 16.95 -8.18 7.64
N ILE A 127 16.29 -9.23 7.18
CA ILE A 127 14.90 -9.17 6.67
C ILE A 127 13.89 -9.31 7.81
N GLN A 128 14.29 -9.96 8.90
CA GLN A 128 13.40 -10.22 10.02
C GLN A 128 13.34 -9.01 10.95
N PHE A 129 12.18 -8.78 11.52
CA PHE A 129 11.90 -7.74 12.51
C PHE A 129 11.59 -8.38 13.86
N ASP A 130 11.58 -7.62 14.95
CA ASP A 130 11.44 -8.18 16.29
C ASP A 130 10.00 -8.56 16.63
N ALA A 131 9.05 -7.69 16.30
CA ALA A 131 7.62 -7.82 16.60
C ALA A 131 6.76 -8.15 15.37
N ILE A 132 7.29 -8.05 14.15
CA ILE A 132 6.55 -8.44 12.93
C ILE A 132 7.21 -9.55 12.11
N HIS A 133 6.37 -10.40 11.53
CA HIS A 133 6.73 -11.35 10.47
C HIS A 133 6.27 -10.79 9.12
N VAL A 134 7.23 -10.48 8.25
CA VAL A 134 6.95 -9.85 6.96
C VAL A 134 6.99 -10.85 5.82
N GLU A 135 5.87 -11.00 5.10
CA GLU A 135 5.75 -11.86 3.93
C GLU A 135 5.72 -11.04 2.62
N ILE A 136 6.83 -11.04 1.89
CA ILE A 136 6.95 -10.28 0.63
C ILE A 136 6.71 -11.21 -0.56
N ASN A 137 5.59 -11.06 -1.26
CA ASN A 137 5.30 -11.88 -2.44
C ASN A 137 4.66 -11.08 -3.57
N THR A 138 4.65 -11.66 -4.76
CA THR A 138 3.87 -11.13 -5.88
C THR A 138 2.38 -11.39 -5.67
N VAL A 139 1.52 -10.56 -6.26
CA VAL A 139 0.05 -10.70 -6.18
C VAL A 139 -0.44 -12.11 -6.55
N ILE A 140 0.19 -12.75 -7.55
CA ILE A 140 -0.17 -14.11 -7.99
C ILE A 140 0.04 -15.13 -6.86
N ARG A 141 1.12 -15.01 -6.09
CA ARG A 141 1.44 -15.91 -4.97
C ARG A 141 0.60 -15.65 -3.71
N TYR A 142 -0.17 -14.55 -3.70
CA TYR A 142 -1.06 -14.17 -2.60
C TYR A 142 -2.50 -14.68 -2.77
N GLN A 143 -2.81 -15.40 -3.85
CA GLN A 143 -4.16 -15.93 -4.05
C GLN A 143 -4.53 -16.90 -2.91
N GLY A 144 -5.62 -16.59 -2.19
CA GLY A 144 -6.09 -17.36 -1.03
C GLY A 144 -5.39 -17.06 0.30
N LYS A 145 -4.42 -16.14 0.32
CA LYS A 145 -3.72 -15.72 1.55
C LYS A 145 -4.13 -14.32 1.94
N GLU A 146 -4.66 -14.16 3.15
CA GLU A 146 -5.07 -12.88 3.71
C GLU A 146 -4.23 -12.56 4.92
N LYS A 147 -4.03 -11.27 5.20
CA LYS A 147 -3.21 -10.82 6.33
C LYS A 147 -3.92 -9.69 7.07
N PRO A 148 -3.67 -9.55 8.40
CA PRO A 148 -4.13 -8.40 9.17
C PRO A 148 -3.74 -7.09 8.50
N ILE A 149 -2.46 -6.93 8.15
CA ILE A 149 -1.94 -5.72 7.50
C ILE A 149 -1.37 -6.06 6.13
N ILE A 150 -1.71 -5.28 5.11
CA ILE A 150 -1.13 -5.39 3.76
C ILE A 150 -0.57 -4.04 3.31
N LEU A 151 0.69 -4.06 2.87
CA LEU A 151 1.35 -2.97 2.16
C LEU A 151 1.46 -3.34 0.67
N ILE A 152 1.07 -2.44 -0.24
CA ILE A 152 1.09 -2.69 -1.69
C ILE A 152 2.05 -1.73 -2.38
N SER A 153 2.94 -2.26 -3.23
CA SER A 153 3.72 -1.47 -4.20
C SER A 153 3.14 -1.66 -5.61
N LEU A 154 2.55 -0.60 -6.17
CA LEU A 154 2.00 -0.60 -7.54
C LEU A 154 3.07 -0.46 -8.61
N VAL A 155 4.24 0.08 -8.25
CA VAL A 155 5.45 0.28 -9.04
C VAL A 155 5.32 1.32 -10.14
N ARG A 156 4.27 1.20 -10.96
CA ARG A 156 4.19 1.94 -12.21
C ARG A 156 4.06 3.44 -11.95
N ASN A 157 4.96 4.21 -12.55
CA ASN A 157 5.00 5.64 -12.70
C ASN A 157 5.89 6.01 -13.92
N ASP A 158 5.29 6.63 -14.94
CA ASP A 158 6.00 7.05 -16.16
C ASP A 158 6.64 8.46 -16.04
N GLY A 159 6.53 9.12 -14.88
CA GLY A 159 6.99 10.50 -14.66
C GLY A 159 6.20 11.55 -15.42
N GLY A 160 5.12 11.17 -16.10
CA GLY A 160 4.25 12.10 -16.82
C GLY A 160 3.31 12.85 -15.88
N PRO A 161 2.73 13.96 -16.33
CA PRO A 161 1.80 14.74 -15.53
C PRO A 161 0.50 13.97 -15.26
N LYS A 162 -0.27 14.44 -14.27
CA LYS A 162 -1.47 13.77 -13.76
C LYS A 162 -2.60 13.68 -14.79
N ASP A 163 -2.75 14.73 -15.59
CA ASP A 163 -3.76 14.91 -16.64
C ASP A 163 -3.43 14.18 -17.95
N LYS A 164 -2.19 13.68 -18.11
CA LYS A 164 -1.80 12.89 -19.28
C LYS A 164 -2.68 11.64 -19.38
N ARG A 165 -3.49 11.57 -20.45
CA ARG A 165 -4.20 10.35 -20.81
C ARG A 165 -3.19 9.30 -21.25
N ARG A 166 -3.12 8.22 -20.48
CA ARG A 166 -2.26 7.08 -20.75
C ARG A 166 -3.08 6.01 -21.48
N SER A 167 -2.47 5.39 -22.49
CA SER A 167 -3.10 4.26 -23.20
C SER A 167 -3.46 3.15 -22.21
N ALA A 168 -4.54 2.42 -22.46
CA ALA A 168 -4.88 1.22 -21.70
C ALA A 168 -3.73 0.19 -21.69
N ARG A 169 -2.84 0.25 -22.68
CA ARG A 169 -1.60 -0.54 -22.83
C ARG A 169 -0.39 0.01 -22.06
N ALA A 170 -0.54 0.99 -21.18
CA ALA A 170 0.55 1.54 -20.37
C ALA A 170 1.22 0.52 -19.41
N ASN A 171 0.94 -0.79 -19.56
CA ASN A 171 1.52 -1.90 -18.82
C ASN A 171 1.33 -1.80 -17.29
N VAL A 172 0.36 -0.99 -16.85
CA VAL A 172 -0.11 -0.98 -15.47
C VAL A 172 -0.83 -2.29 -15.22
N ALA A 173 -0.64 -2.86 -14.02
CA ALA A 173 -1.30 -4.10 -13.61
C ALA A 173 -2.80 -4.08 -13.95
N ARG A 174 -3.31 -5.25 -14.32
CA ARG A 174 -4.74 -5.42 -14.59
C ARG A 174 -5.53 -5.15 -13.32
N PHE A 175 -6.73 -4.57 -13.47
CA PHE A 175 -7.53 -4.16 -12.31
C PHE A 175 -7.90 -5.35 -11.42
N GLU A 176 -8.06 -6.54 -12.00
CA GLU A 176 -8.36 -7.77 -11.27
C GLU A 176 -7.25 -8.08 -10.26
N PHE A 177 -5.98 -7.90 -10.66
CA PHE A 177 -4.86 -8.12 -9.74
C PHE A 177 -4.78 -7.02 -8.68
N ILE A 178 -5.06 -5.76 -9.04
CA ILE A 178 -5.09 -4.66 -8.07
C ILE A 178 -6.19 -4.90 -7.03
N ASN A 179 -7.40 -5.26 -7.48
CA ASN A 179 -8.51 -5.64 -6.62
C ASN A 179 -8.15 -6.85 -5.74
N VAL A 180 -7.53 -7.89 -6.30
CA VAL A 180 -7.07 -9.05 -5.52
C VAL A 180 -6.10 -8.64 -4.42
N ALA A 181 -5.11 -7.78 -4.72
CA ALA A 181 -4.13 -7.31 -3.75
C ALA A 181 -4.77 -6.49 -2.63
N MET A 182 -5.64 -5.53 -2.97
CA MET A 182 -6.35 -4.69 -2.00
C MET A 182 -7.27 -5.53 -1.09
N SER A 183 -7.96 -6.53 -1.66
CA SER A 183 -8.90 -7.39 -0.92
C SER A 183 -8.24 -8.46 -0.03
N ARG A 184 -6.90 -8.52 0.01
CA ARG A 184 -6.15 -9.38 0.95
C ARG A 184 -6.01 -8.79 2.35
N ALA A 185 -6.24 -7.49 2.52
CA ALA A 185 -6.10 -6.79 3.79
C ALA A 185 -7.32 -7.01 4.69
N GLN A 186 -7.10 -7.43 5.94
CA GLN A 186 -8.19 -7.61 6.90
C GLN A 186 -8.41 -6.35 7.76
N ASN A 187 -7.34 -5.83 8.35
CA ASN A 187 -7.38 -4.76 9.34
C ASN A 187 -6.83 -3.46 8.76
N LEU A 188 -5.70 -3.47 8.04
CA LEU A 188 -5.11 -2.24 7.49
C LEU A 188 -4.57 -2.46 6.07
N LEU A 189 -4.87 -1.51 5.18
CA LEU A 189 -4.38 -1.46 3.81
C LEU A 189 -3.58 -0.17 3.59
N ILE A 190 -2.29 -0.29 3.27
CA ILE A 190 -1.45 0.85 2.87
C ILE A 190 -0.97 0.63 1.44
N ILE A 191 -1.21 1.61 0.56
CA ILE A 191 -0.88 1.52 -0.86
C ILE A 191 0.17 2.57 -1.20
N PHE A 192 1.25 2.14 -1.85
CA PHE A 192 2.27 3.00 -2.42
C PHE A 192 2.14 2.91 -3.93
N GLY A 193 1.80 4.02 -4.57
CA GLY A 193 1.57 4.03 -5.99
C GLY A 193 1.23 5.39 -6.55
N ALA A 194 1.59 5.59 -7.81
CA ALA A 194 1.46 6.88 -8.46
C ALA A 194 0.02 7.11 -8.96
N ARG A 195 -0.66 8.11 -8.39
CA ARG A 195 -2.03 8.50 -8.77
C ARG A 195 -2.16 8.83 -10.24
N ASN A 196 -1.15 9.52 -10.80
CA ASN A 196 -1.09 9.89 -12.22
C ASN A 196 -1.29 8.69 -13.16
N MET A 197 -0.88 7.48 -12.77
CA MET A 197 -1.00 6.28 -13.60
C MET A 197 -2.41 5.66 -13.62
N LEU A 198 -3.26 6.00 -12.65
CA LEU A 198 -4.52 5.30 -12.42
C LEU A 198 -5.75 6.20 -12.55
N GLU A 199 -5.70 7.45 -12.10
CA GLU A 199 -6.90 8.27 -11.93
C GLU A 199 -7.69 8.48 -13.24
N ALA A 200 -6.99 8.80 -14.33
CA ALA A 200 -7.61 8.99 -15.64
C ALA A 200 -7.80 7.68 -16.42
N ARG A 201 -7.53 6.52 -15.81
CA ARG A 201 -7.55 5.22 -16.50
C ARG A 201 -8.96 4.65 -16.54
N ASP A 202 -9.37 4.30 -17.76
CA ASP A 202 -10.57 3.52 -17.97
C ASP A 202 -10.27 2.02 -17.77
N ILE A 203 -11.19 1.32 -17.10
CA ILE A 203 -11.17 -0.14 -16.99
C ILE A 203 -12.48 -0.74 -17.49
N TRP A 204 -12.40 -1.96 -18.00
CA TRP A 204 -13.56 -2.75 -18.39
C TRP A 204 -13.99 -3.63 -17.23
N LEU A 205 -14.98 -3.18 -16.47
CA LEU A 205 -15.57 -3.97 -15.38
C LEU A 205 -16.62 -4.93 -15.94
N PRO A 206 -16.65 -6.20 -15.49
CA PRO A 206 -17.80 -7.06 -15.75
C PRO A 206 -19.06 -6.45 -15.12
N ASN A 207 -20.19 -6.60 -15.80
CA ASN A 207 -21.49 -6.30 -15.21
C ASN A 207 -21.78 -7.35 -14.12
N MET A 208 -22.30 -6.93 -12.97
CA MET A 208 -22.60 -7.86 -11.86
C MET A 208 -23.84 -8.72 -12.15
N ASP A 209 -24.93 -8.09 -12.60
CA ASP A 209 -26.25 -8.73 -12.69
C ASP A 209 -26.63 -9.19 -14.11
N LYS A 210 -25.78 -8.95 -15.11
CA LYS A 210 -26.04 -9.29 -16.51
C LYS A 210 -24.75 -9.62 -17.26
N PRO A 211 -24.81 -10.34 -18.40
CA PRO A 211 -23.64 -10.55 -19.24
C PRO A 211 -23.02 -9.24 -19.75
N GLY A 212 -21.73 -9.28 -20.07
CA GLY A 212 -21.00 -8.17 -20.70
C GLY A 212 -20.10 -7.39 -19.75
N LYS A 213 -19.49 -6.33 -20.29
CA LYS A 213 -18.58 -5.44 -19.56
C LYS A 213 -18.95 -3.99 -19.84
N GLN A 214 -18.65 -3.13 -18.88
CA GLN A 214 -18.85 -1.69 -18.97
C GLN A 214 -17.53 -0.95 -18.71
N LYS A 215 -17.32 0.11 -19.47
CA LYS A 215 -16.13 0.96 -19.35
C LYS A 215 -16.37 1.98 -18.22
N LYS A 216 -15.52 1.96 -17.19
CA LYS A 216 -15.65 2.80 -15.99
C LYS A 216 -14.31 3.41 -15.55
N GLN A 217 -14.38 4.59 -14.94
CA GLN A 217 -13.25 5.27 -14.28
C GLN A 217 -13.25 5.00 -12.78
N VAL A 218 -13.14 3.73 -12.39
CA VAL A 218 -13.20 3.29 -10.98
C VAL A 218 -12.13 3.99 -10.14
N TYR A 219 -10.91 4.11 -10.64
CA TYR A 219 -9.83 4.75 -9.90
C TYR A 219 -10.09 6.23 -9.61
N ARG A 220 -10.79 6.95 -10.50
CA ARG A 220 -11.22 8.33 -10.24
C ARG A 220 -12.18 8.41 -9.04
N GLN A 221 -13.10 7.46 -8.93
CA GLN A 221 -14.03 7.38 -7.80
C GLN A 221 -13.28 7.02 -6.50
N ILE A 222 -12.33 6.10 -6.58
CA ILE A 222 -11.43 5.73 -5.48
C ILE A 222 -10.66 6.96 -4.97
N PHE A 223 -9.98 7.70 -5.86
CA PHE A 223 -9.22 8.89 -5.45
C PHE A 223 -10.11 10.00 -4.92
N ALA A 224 -11.30 10.22 -5.50
CA ALA A 224 -12.26 11.18 -4.95
C ALA A 224 -12.72 10.80 -3.53
N GLN A 225 -12.86 9.51 -3.22
CA GLN A 225 -13.13 9.07 -1.84
C GLN A 225 -11.93 9.29 -0.92
N LEU A 226 -10.71 8.96 -1.37
CA LEU A 226 -9.49 9.18 -0.58
C LEU A 226 -9.27 10.67 -0.27
N ASP A 227 -9.49 11.55 -1.25
CA ASP A 227 -9.40 13.01 -1.08
C ASP A 227 -10.41 13.48 -0.02
N ARG A 228 -11.69 13.05 -0.12
CA ARG A 228 -12.72 13.41 0.87
C ARG A 228 -12.41 12.93 2.29
N ASN A 229 -11.81 11.75 2.40
CA ASN A 229 -11.46 11.16 3.69
C ASN A 229 -10.09 11.63 4.20
N ALA A 230 -9.39 12.48 3.44
CA ALA A 230 -8.01 12.89 3.68
C ALA A 230 -7.06 11.69 3.86
N ARG A 231 -7.24 10.59 3.10
CA ARG A 231 -6.48 9.32 3.21
C ARG A 231 -5.49 9.11 2.06
N ILE A 232 -5.17 10.16 1.33
CA ILE A 232 -4.11 10.18 0.32
C ILE A 232 -3.14 11.32 0.61
N PHE A 233 -1.85 11.00 0.61
CA PHE A 233 -0.79 11.96 0.91
C PHE A 233 0.37 11.77 -0.06
N ASP A 234 1.04 12.87 -0.42
CA ASP A 234 2.24 12.81 -1.25
C ASP A 234 3.38 12.10 -0.52
N ALA A 235 4.25 11.44 -1.27
CA ALA A 235 5.42 10.75 -0.73
C ALA A 235 6.30 11.65 0.17
N SER A 236 6.33 12.97 -0.07
CA SER A 236 7.06 13.94 0.73
C SER A 236 6.59 14.02 2.19
N GLU A 237 5.34 13.69 2.49
CA GLU A 237 4.84 13.61 3.87
C GLU A 237 5.52 12.50 4.68
N MET A 238 6.06 11.48 4.00
CA MET A 238 6.80 10.39 4.63
C MET A 238 8.31 10.69 4.76
N SER A 239 8.75 11.90 4.43
CA SER A 239 10.18 12.28 4.43
C SER A 239 10.85 12.13 5.79
N GLU A 240 10.15 12.40 6.90
CA GLU A 240 10.74 12.34 8.25
C GLU A 240 10.97 10.91 8.73
N LEU A 241 10.10 9.97 8.35
CA LEU A 241 10.36 8.53 8.50
C LEU A 241 11.66 8.12 7.79
N CYS A 242 12.11 8.89 6.80
CA CYS A 242 13.37 8.66 6.08
C CYS A 242 14.60 9.20 6.82
N ASP A 243 14.43 10.20 7.69
CA ASP A 243 15.54 10.84 8.41
C ASP A 243 15.75 10.24 9.80
N GLU A 244 14.68 9.85 10.52
CA GLU A 244 14.79 9.12 11.79
C GLU A 244 15.48 7.76 11.64
N ALA A 245 15.20 7.05 10.54
CA ALA A 245 15.83 5.76 10.24
C ALA A 245 17.35 5.90 9.96
N LYS A 246 17.79 7.01 9.37
CA LYS A 246 19.23 7.28 9.15
C LYS A 246 19.98 7.55 10.45
N LEU A 247 19.33 8.19 11.43
CA LEU A 247 19.92 8.47 12.74
C LEU A 247 20.10 7.18 13.55
N LYS A 248 19.13 6.26 13.51
CA LYS A 248 19.19 4.99 14.24
C LYS A 248 20.18 3.99 13.63
N GLY A 249 20.39 3.98 12.31
CA GLY A 249 21.39 3.12 11.64
C GLY A 249 22.86 3.45 11.94
N LYS A 250 23.15 4.61 12.56
CA LYS A 250 24.50 4.98 13.03
C LYS A 250 24.75 4.62 14.51
N GLY A 251 23.74 4.11 15.23
CA GLY A 251 23.77 3.93 16.68
C GLY A 251 24.34 2.61 17.20
N VAL A 252 24.83 1.71 16.34
CA VAL A 252 25.43 0.42 16.76
C VAL A 252 26.86 0.31 16.21
N GLN A 253 27.71 1.20 16.71
CA GLN A 253 29.15 0.93 16.83
C GLN A 253 29.52 1.16 18.29
N LYS A 254 29.34 0.12 19.10
CA LYS A 254 30.11 -0.16 20.30
C LYS A 254 30.24 -1.66 20.44
#